data_AF-A0A1I1EV26-F1
#
_entry.id   AF-A0A1I1EV26-F1
#
_cell.length_a   1.000
_cell.length_b   1.000
_cell.length_c   1.000
_cell.angle_alpha   90.00
_cell.angle_beta   90.00
_cell.angle_gamma   90.00
#
_symmetry.space_group_name_H-M   'P 1'
#
loop_
_entity.id
_entity.type
_entity.pdbx_description
1 polymer ?
#
loop_
_entity_poly.entity_id
_entity_poly.type
_entity_poly.pdbx_seq_one_letter_code
_entity_poly.pdbx_strand_id
1 'polypeptide(L)'
;MENFQLLIEAMEYIEDNLTEPIKTENIADKLHCSKSTIEKLFRYINNISIRDYIIRRRMSKVSREIVSNPEKSLLDIAVEYGYGSNEAFSRAFCSVWQVSPSEFRKNPSKFELFPGYRIDRELMEEKTMDDRKKIDISELFDCIRERKGCYLVLGDIKSLIPINEISHKAGDLAIITAMKRMEQAAGAEDIVFRIGGDEFVILTNSKEENYSNSICEEIISHNDEPIFWEEKEIPLSLYVKVICYEGRTALRYSEFFTMLQNELSEEYKRQNF
;
A
#
# COMPACT_ATOMS: atom_id res chain seq x y z
N MET A 1 8.31 -22.70 5.73
CA MET A 1 9.26 -21.81 6.43
C MET A 1 10.39 -21.35 5.50
N GLU A 2 11.15 -22.25 4.87
CA GLU A 2 12.29 -21.89 3.98
C GLU A 2 11.90 -21.00 2.78
N ASN A 3 10.79 -21.31 2.10
CA ASN A 3 10.27 -20.52 0.98
C ASN A 3 9.79 -19.10 1.36
N PHE A 4 9.35 -18.91 2.60
CA PHE A 4 8.88 -17.61 3.08
C PHE A 4 10.07 -16.72 3.46
N GLN A 5 11.07 -17.30 4.13
CA GLN A 5 12.34 -16.63 4.41
C GLN A 5 13.01 -16.15 3.12
N LEU A 6 13.05 -17.02 2.10
CA LEU A 6 13.58 -16.68 0.78
C LEU A 6 12.84 -15.50 0.13
N LEU A 7 11.52 -15.41 0.29
CA LEU A 7 10.75 -14.29 -0.22
C LEU A 7 11.10 -12.99 0.51
N ILE A 8 11.22 -13.03 1.84
CA ILE A 8 11.55 -11.88 2.67
C ILE A 8 12.91 -11.31 2.26
N GLU A 9 13.93 -12.17 2.20
CA GLU A 9 15.29 -11.75 1.82
C GLU A 9 15.33 -11.21 0.38
N ALA A 10 14.50 -11.74 -0.51
CA ALA A 10 14.34 -11.20 -1.86
C ALA A 10 13.71 -9.80 -1.86
N MET A 11 12.69 -9.58 -1.04
CA MET A 11 12.06 -8.27 -0.89
C MET A 11 13.04 -7.25 -0.31
N GLU A 12 13.77 -7.60 0.76
CA GLU A 12 14.82 -6.76 1.35
C GLU A 12 15.89 -6.39 0.32
N TYR A 13 16.40 -7.38 -0.42
CA TYR A 13 17.38 -7.14 -1.47
C TYR A 13 16.84 -6.16 -2.53
N ILE A 14 15.57 -6.31 -2.93
CA ILE A 14 14.94 -5.40 -3.89
C ILE A 14 14.88 -3.98 -3.31
N GLU A 15 14.43 -3.81 -2.06
CA GLU A 15 14.33 -2.51 -1.39
C GLU A 15 15.67 -1.77 -1.33
N ASP A 16 16.74 -2.48 -0.99
CA ASP A 16 18.07 -1.89 -0.82
C ASP A 16 18.75 -1.57 -2.15
N ASN A 17 18.20 -2.02 -3.28
CA ASN A 17 18.78 -1.86 -4.61
C ASN A 17 17.84 -1.16 -5.61
N LEU A 18 16.79 -0.46 -5.16
CA LEU A 18 15.77 0.12 -6.05
C LEU A 18 16.32 1.14 -7.06
N THR A 19 17.43 1.83 -6.74
CA THR A 19 18.11 2.79 -7.64
C THR A 19 19.07 2.12 -8.64
N GLU A 20 19.43 0.86 -8.41
CA GLU A 20 20.38 0.12 -9.22
C GLU A 20 19.70 -0.81 -10.23
N PRO A 21 20.36 -1.23 -11.33
CA PRO A 21 19.81 -2.23 -12.24
C PRO A 21 19.59 -3.60 -11.56
N ILE A 22 18.35 -3.90 -11.16
CA ILE A 22 17.97 -5.20 -10.59
C ILE A 22 17.58 -6.18 -11.70
N LYS A 23 18.27 -7.32 -11.75
CA LYS A 23 17.88 -8.48 -12.56
C LYS A 23 17.42 -9.62 -11.65
N THR A 24 16.44 -10.41 -12.11
CA THR A 24 15.94 -11.56 -11.34
C THR A 24 17.04 -12.58 -11.05
N GLU A 25 17.99 -12.72 -11.97
CA GLU A 25 19.18 -13.55 -11.83
C GLU A 25 20.01 -13.13 -10.61
N ASN A 26 20.26 -11.83 -10.43
CA ASN A 26 21.03 -11.30 -9.29
C ASN A 26 20.35 -11.64 -7.95
N ILE A 27 19.02 -11.57 -7.90
CA ILE A 27 18.24 -11.93 -6.71
C ILE A 27 18.38 -13.44 -6.45
N ALA A 28 18.22 -14.27 -7.48
CA ALA A 28 18.31 -15.72 -7.36
C ALA A 28 19.70 -16.17 -6.88
N ASP A 29 20.76 -15.58 -7.46
CA ASP A 29 22.15 -15.85 -7.11
C ASP A 29 22.46 -15.44 -5.67
N LYS A 30 21.98 -14.26 -5.24
CA LYS A 30 22.16 -13.75 -3.88
C LYS A 30 21.52 -14.66 -2.82
N LEU A 31 20.38 -15.26 -3.15
CA LEU A 31 19.59 -16.11 -2.26
C LEU A 31 19.90 -17.60 -2.45
N HIS A 32 20.92 -17.93 -3.24
CA HIS A 32 21.33 -19.31 -3.53
C HIS A 32 20.18 -20.21 -4.02
N CYS A 33 19.29 -19.67 -4.85
CA CYS A 33 18.13 -20.38 -5.36
C CYS A 33 18.04 -20.29 -6.89
N SER A 34 17.17 -21.11 -7.50
CA SER A 34 16.94 -21.00 -8.94
C SER A 34 16.03 -19.81 -9.26
N LYS A 35 16.26 -19.15 -10.40
CA LYS A 35 15.37 -18.11 -10.94
C LYS A 35 13.91 -18.55 -10.99
N SER A 36 13.66 -19.80 -11.41
CA SER A 36 12.31 -20.37 -11.49
C SER A 36 11.65 -20.48 -10.11
N THR A 37 12.43 -20.82 -9.08
CA THR A 37 11.94 -20.90 -7.69
C THR A 37 11.46 -19.54 -7.21
N ILE A 38 12.29 -18.49 -7.34
CA ILE A 38 11.91 -17.16 -6.85
C ILE A 38 10.76 -16.54 -7.66
N GLU A 39 10.72 -16.75 -8.98
CA GLU A 39 9.61 -16.28 -9.82
C GLU A 39 8.28 -16.97 -9.51
N LYS A 40 8.31 -18.27 -9.16
CA LYS A 40 7.13 -18.99 -8.71
C LYS A 40 6.69 -18.52 -7.33
N LEU A 41 7.62 -18.30 -6.40
CA LEU A 41 7.32 -17.80 -5.06
C LEU A 41 6.69 -16.41 -5.09
N PHE A 42 7.25 -15.47 -5.87
CA PHE A 42 6.66 -14.14 -6.02
C PHE A 42 5.28 -14.16 -6.65
N ARG A 43 5.09 -14.97 -7.72
CA ARG A 43 3.77 -15.15 -8.33
C ARG A 43 2.78 -15.79 -7.36
N TYR A 44 3.20 -16.80 -6.60
CA TYR A 44 2.31 -17.49 -5.66
C TYR A 44 1.86 -16.58 -4.51
N ILE A 45 2.76 -15.73 -4.01
CA ILE A 45 2.50 -14.95 -2.78
C ILE A 45 1.91 -13.57 -3.07
N ASN A 46 2.31 -12.93 -4.17
CA ASN A 46 1.90 -11.56 -4.49
C ASN A 46 1.03 -11.47 -5.75
N ASN A 47 0.79 -12.59 -6.44
CA ASN A 47 0.06 -12.66 -7.71
C ASN A 47 0.59 -11.71 -8.81
N ILE A 48 1.82 -11.25 -8.66
CA ILE A 48 2.53 -10.37 -9.59
C ILE A 48 3.93 -10.90 -9.85
N SER A 49 4.53 -10.48 -10.96
CA SER A 49 5.92 -10.83 -11.27
C SER A 49 6.91 -10.03 -10.41
N ILE A 50 8.12 -10.55 -10.22
CA ILE A 50 9.22 -9.82 -9.56
C ILE A 50 9.48 -8.47 -10.23
N ARG A 51 9.44 -8.43 -11.57
CA ARG A 51 9.60 -7.20 -12.33
C ARG A 51 8.52 -6.18 -11.99
N ASP A 52 7.27 -6.62 -11.93
CA ASP A 52 6.13 -5.76 -11.61
C ASP A 52 6.23 -5.23 -10.17
N TYR A 53 6.64 -6.08 -9.23
CA TYR A 53 6.93 -5.67 -7.86
C TYR A 53 8.01 -4.58 -7.79
N ILE A 54 9.14 -4.76 -8.49
CA ILE A 54 10.22 -3.76 -8.55
C ILE A 54 9.70 -2.43 -9.11
N ILE A 55 8.93 -2.46 -10.21
CA ILE A 55 8.36 -1.25 -10.81
C ILE A 55 7.45 -0.53 -9.82
N ARG A 56 6.54 -1.24 -9.16
CA ARG A 56 5.63 -0.68 -8.15
C ARG A 56 6.39 -0.02 -7.00
N ARG A 57 7.40 -0.70 -6.47
CA ARG A 57 8.25 -0.17 -5.38
C ARG A 57 9.06 1.05 -5.80
N ARG A 58 9.66 1.04 -6.99
CA ARG A 58 10.32 2.23 -7.55
C ARG A 58 9.35 3.40 -7.68
N MET A 59 8.17 3.17 -8.26
CA MET A 59 7.18 4.24 -8.46
C MET A 59 6.60 4.79 -7.15
N SER A 60 6.54 3.97 -6.10
CA SER A 60 6.23 4.42 -4.73
C SER A 60 7.34 5.30 -4.12
N LYS A 61 8.61 4.96 -4.33
CA LYS A 61 9.73 5.80 -3.85
C LYS A 61 9.84 7.10 -4.64
N VAL A 62 9.69 7.02 -5.96
CA VAL A 62 9.66 8.18 -6.85
C VAL A 62 8.54 9.14 -6.47
N SER A 63 7.32 8.65 -6.19
CA SER A 63 6.22 9.55 -5.82
C SER A 63 6.53 10.33 -4.55
N ARG A 64 7.10 9.67 -3.53
CA ARG A 64 7.58 10.33 -2.31
C ARG A 64 8.64 11.38 -2.60
N GLU A 65 9.55 11.07 -3.51
CA GLU A 65 10.63 11.99 -3.89
C GLU A 65 10.11 13.20 -4.67
N ILE A 66 9.10 13.02 -5.52
CA ILE A 66 8.41 14.12 -6.21
C ILE A 66 7.77 15.08 -5.20
N VAL A 67 7.17 14.55 -4.12
CA VAL A 67 6.55 15.35 -3.06
C VAL A 67 7.58 16.06 -2.20
N SER A 68 8.64 15.36 -1.81
CA SER A 68 9.65 15.86 -0.87
C SER A 68 10.61 16.87 -1.52
N ASN A 69 10.81 16.78 -2.84
CA ASN A 69 11.76 17.62 -3.59
C ASN A 69 11.07 18.29 -4.79
N PRO A 70 10.19 19.29 -4.56
CA PRO A 70 9.42 19.93 -5.64
C PRO A 70 10.28 20.60 -6.72
N GLU A 71 11.47 21.07 -6.33
CA GLU A 71 12.44 21.75 -7.21
C GLU A 71 13.22 20.78 -8.13
N LYS A 72 13.28 19.49 -7.79
CA LYS A 72 14.05 18.51 -8.57
C LYS A 72 13.33 18.19 -9.87
N SER A 73 14.05 18.09 -10.99
CA SER A 73 13.41 17.78 -12.26
C SER A 73 12.91 16.33 -12.27
N LEU A 74 11.78 16.07 -12.95
CA LEU A 74 11.25 14.71 -13.09
C LEU A 74 12.23 13.79 -13.83
N LEU A 75 13.06 14.35 -14.71
CA LEU A 75 14.09 13.59 -15.44
C LEU A 75 15.23 13.18 -14.51
N ASP A 76 15.68 14.05 -13.62
CA ASP A 76 16.75 13.71 -12.66
C ASP A 76 16.28 12.59 -11.73
N ILE A 77 15.05 12.69 -11.21
CA ILE A 77 14.43 11.62 -10.43
C ILE A 77 14.35 10.35 -11.27
N ALA A 78 13.90 10.41 -12.53
CA ALA A 78 13.81 9.23 -13.40
C ALA A 78 15.17 8.53 -13.58
N VAL A 79 16.24 9.30 -13.79
CA VAL A 79 17.60 8.78 -14.00
C VAL A 79 18.11 8.05 -12.76
N GLU A 80 17.83 8.57 -11.55
CA GLU A 80 18.23 7.94 -10.28
C GLU A 80 17.58 6.57 -10.04
N TYR A 81 16.39 6.33 -10.59
CA TYR A 81 15.73 5.01 -10.55
C TYR A 81 15.98 4.16 -11.81
N GLY A 82 17.00 4.52 -12.59
CA GLY A 82 17.47 3.76 -13.74
C GLY A 82 16.63 3.91 -15.02
N TYR A 83 15.82 4.98 -15.14
CA TYR A 83 15.07 5.27 -16.36
C TYR A 83 15.84 6.24 -17.26
N GLY A 84 16.37 5.75 -18.38
CA GLY A 84 17.15 6.55 -19.33
C GLY A 84 16.33 7.43 -20.28
N SER A 85 15.00 7.49 -20.14
CA SER A 85 14.13 8.36 -20.95
C SER A 85 12.84 8.72 -20.20
N ASN A 86 12.34 9.94 -20.46
CA ASN A 86 11.07 10.42 -19.90
C ASN A 86 9.88 9.57 -20.34
N GLU A 87 9.90 9.02 -21.55
CA GLU A 87 8.82 8.18 -22.08
C GLU A 87 8.74 6.84 -21.35
N ALA A 88 9.88 6.22 -21.06
CA ALA A 88 9.91 4.96 -20.30
C ALA A 88 9.48 5.17 -18.85
N PHE A 89 9.98 6.25 -18.23
CA PHE A 89 9.59 6.65 -16.89
C PHE A 89 8.09 6.96 -16.79
N SER A 90 7.56 7.81 -17.66
CA SER A 90 6.16 8.21 -17.63
C SER A 90 5.23 7.02 -17.85
N ARG A 91 5.57 6.09 -18.77
CA ARG A 91 4.78 4.87 -18.96
C ARG A 91 4.77 3.99 -17.71
N ALA A 92 5.92 3.81 -17.07
CA ALA A 92 6.01 3.06 -15.82
C ALA A 92 5.21 3.73 -14.70
N PHE A 93 5.34 5.04 -14.54
CA PHE A 93 4.61 5.81 -13.54
C PHE A 93 3.10 5.75 -13.76
N CYS A 94 2.62 6.03 -14.98
CA CYS A 94 1.21 5.91 -15.34
C CYS A 94 0.67 4.49 -15.13
N SER A 95 1.49 3.44 -15.37
CA SER A 95 1.04 2.07 -15.15
C SER A 95 0.75 1.75 -13.69
N VAL A 96 1.38 2.48 -12.77
CA VAL A 96 1.25 2.28 -11.32
C VAL A 96 0.25 3.26 -10.71
N TRP A 97 0.35 4.54 -11.05
CA TRP A 97 -0.45 5.62 -10.46
C TRP A 97 -1.70 6.01 -11.25
N GLN A 98 -1.85 5.47 -12.47
CA GLN A 98 -2.92 5.81 -13.43
C GLN A 98 -2.99 7.30 -13.80
N VAL A 99 -1.97 8.08 -13.46
CA VAL A 99 -1.79 9.50 -13.79
C VAL A 99 -0.35 9.76 -14.21
N SER A 100 -0.09 10.87 -14.91
CA SER A 100 1.27 11.23 -15.32
C SER A 100 2.11 11.76 -14.14
N PRO A 101 3.46 11.64 -14.17
CA PRO A 101 4.32 12.21 -13.13
C PRO A 101 4.12 13.72 -12.93
N SER A 102 3.87 14.45 -14.03
CA SER A 102 3.63 15.90 -14.00
C SER A 102 2.29 16.25 -13.36
N GLU A 103 1.26 15.44 -13.60
CA GLU A 103 -0.06 15.60 -12.96
C GLU A 103 0.01 15.25 -11.48
N PHE A 104 0.68 14.15 -11.14
CA PHE A 104 0.95 13.75 -9.77
C PHE A 104 1.69 14.84 -8.98
N ARG A 105 2.67 15.51 -9.60
CA ARG A 105 3.38 16.63 -8.95
C ARG A 105 2.46 17.80 -8.59
N LYS A 106 1.44 18.09 -9.40
CA LYS A 106 0.50 19.19 -9.15
C LYS A 106 -0.48 18.86 -8.03
N ASN A 107 -0.96 17.61 -8.04
CA ASN A 107 -1.90 17.09 -7.06
C ASN A 107 -1.33 15.80 -6.45
N PRO A 108 -0.33 15.93 -5.56
CA PRO A 108 0.30 14.76 -4.98
C PRO A 108 -0.67 14.02 -4.06
N SER A 109 -0.76 12.70 -4.23
CA SER A 109 -1.33 11.85 -3.19
C SER A 109 -0.44 11.93 -1.96
N LYS A 110 -1.04 12.01 -0.78
CA LYS A 110 -0.30 12.17 0.48
C LYS A 110 0.31 10.86 0.98
N PHE A 111 0.23 9.76 0.21
CA PHE A 111 0.52 8.41 0.68
C PHE A 111 1.26 7.53 -0.34
N GLU A 112 1.69 6.36 0.11
CA GLU A 112 2.44 5.39 -0.69
C GLU A 112 1.53 4.23 -1.15
N LEU A 113 1.30 4.10 -2.47
CA LEU A 113 0.41 3.04 -3.02
C LEU A 113 0.88 1.62 -2.69
N PHE A 114 2.19 1.42 -2.70
CA PHE A 114 2.82 0.15 -2.39
C PHE A 114 3.87 0.46 -1.34
N PRO A 115 3.59 0.36 -0.04
CA PRO A 115 4.62 0.52 0.98
C PRO A 115 5.64 -0.63 0.91
N GLY A 116 6.86 -0.39 1.38
CA GLY A 116 7.92 -1.41 1.38
C GLY A 116 7.62 -2.53 2.37
N TYR A 117 8.14 -3.73 2.10
CA TYR A 117 8.16 -4.78 3.11
C TYR A 117 9.53 -4.75 3.79
N ARG A 118 9.60 -4.28 5.04
CA ARG A 118 10.78 -4.48 5.91
C ARG A 118 10.35 -5.29 7.12
N ILE A 119 10.98 -6.44 7.31
CA ILE A 119 10.72 -7.32 8.45
C ILE A 119 11.91 -7.19 9.39
N ASP A 120 11.63 -6.79 10.63
CA ASP A 120 12.65 -6.71 11.67
C ASP A 120 13.07 -8.12 12.08
N ARG A 121 14.36 -8.43 11.93
CA ARG A 121 14.95 -9.75 12.23
C ARG A 121 14.85 -10.11 13.71
N GLU A 122 14.85 -9.12 14.61
CA GLU A 122 14.74 -9.36 16.06
C GLU A 122 13.38 -9.96 16.46
N LEU A 123 12.34 -9.83 15.63
CA LEU A 123 11.00 -10.36 15.89
C LEU A 123 10.79 -11.83 15.46
N MET A 124 11.79 -12.47 14.84
CA MET A 124 11.68 -13.88 14.40
C MET A 124 11.98 -14.90 15.52
N GLU A 125 12.55 -14.46 16.65
CA GLU A 125 12.94 -15.36 17.75
C GLU A 125 11.77 -15.76 18.67
N GLU A 126 10.62 -15.07 18.60
CA GLU A 126 9.43 -15.43 19.39
C GLU A 126 8.43 -16.26 18.56
N LYS A 127 8.50 -17.59 18.80
CA LYS A 127 7.68 -18.64 18.16
C LYS A 127 6.17 -18.40 18.31
N THR A 128 5.45 -18.26 17.20
CA THR A 128 4.58 -19.30 16.60
C THR A 128 4.05 -18.81 15.24
N MET A 129 3.95 -19.74 14.29
CA MET A 129 3.41 -19.54 12.95
C MET A 129 1.92 -19.15 13.01
N ASP A 130 1.62 -17.86 13.07
CA ASP A 130 0.37 -17.35 12.52
C ASP A 130 0.70 -16.30 11.46
N ASP A 131 0.10 -16.50 10.29
CA ASP A 131 0.24 -15.68 9.10
C ASP A 131 -0.01 -14.20 9.44
N ARG A 132 0.87 -13.30 8.98
CA ARG A 132 0.47 -11.98 8.45
C ARG A 132 1.70 -11.17 8.00
N LYS A 133 1.70 -10.83 6.70
CA LYS A 133 2.67 -9.97 6.00
C LYS A 133 2.78 -8.61 6.72
N LYS A 134 3.99 -8.13 7.02
CA LYS A 134 4.23 -6.87 7.75
C LYS A 134 4.86 -5.81 6.84
N ILE A 135 4.19 -4.65 6.75
CA ILE A 135 4.50 -3.48 5.91
C ILE A 135 5.38 -2.47 6.68
N ASP A 136 6.33 -1.80 6.01
CA ASP A 136 7.13 -0.71 6.58
C ASP A 136 6.35 0.61 6.60
N ILE A 137 5.95 1.05 7.80
CA ILE A 137 5.24 2.33 8.06
C ILE A 137 6.08 3.30 8.92
N SER A 138 7.41 3.20 8.90
CA SER A 138 8.28 3.91 9.86
C SER A 138 8.03 5.43 9.97
N GLU A 139 7.75 6.13 8.87
CA GLU A 139 7.42 7.57 8.87
C GLU A 139 5.99 7.88 9.39
N LEU A 140 5.08 6.94 9.21
CA LEU A 140 3.69 7.04 9.66
C LEU A 140 3.57 6.81 11.18
N PHE A 141 4.50 6.04 11.74
CA PHE A 141 4.50 5.62 13.14
C PHE A 141 4.74 6.79 14.10
N ASP A 142 5.62 7.74 13.75
CA ASP A 142 5.79 8.96 14.54
C ASP A 142 4.50 9.78 14.58
N CYS A 143 3.81 9.91 13.44
CA CYS A 143 2.52 10.60 13.35
C CYS A 143 1.42 9.91 14.18
N ILE A 144 1.37 8.57 14.16
CA ILE A 144 0.43 7.78 14.99
C ILE A 144 0.72 7.99 16.47
N ARG A 145 2.00 8.01 16.87
CA ARG A 145 2.40 8.15 18.29
C ARG A 145 2.06 9.54 18.86
N GLU A 146 2.11 10.56 18.03
CA GLU A 146 1.79 11.94 18.43
C GLU A 146 0.28 12.19 18.60
N ARG A 147 -0.57 11.40 17.93
CA ARG A 147 -2.04 11.54 17.98
C ARG A 147 -2.65 10.61 19.01
N LYS A 148 -3.03 11.17 20.17
CA LYS A 148 -3.71 10.43 21.26
C LYS A 148 -5.19 10.79 21.35
N GLY A 149 -6.02 9.76 21.55
CA GLY A 149 -7.47 9.90 21.70
C GLY A 149 -8.14 10.37 20.42
N CYS A 150 -7.59 9.98 19.27
CA CYS A 150 -8.19 10.23 17.97
C CYS A 150 -8.99 9.01 17.51
N TYR A 151 -9.58 9.09 16.33
CA TYR A 151 -10.33 8.00 15.74
C TYR A 151 -9.64 7.52 14.46
N LEU A 152 -9.82 6.24 14.14
CA LEU A 152 -9.37 5.65 12.89
C LEU A 152 -10.57 5.26 12.06
N VAL A 153 -10.55 5.58 10.77
CA VAL A 153 -11.54 5.11 9.79
C VAL A 153 -10.88 4.03 8.96
N LEU A 154 -11.28 2.78 9.19
CA LEU A 154 -10.78 1.60 8.50
C LEU A 154 -11.61 1.37 7.24
N GLY A 155 -10.96 1.07 6.13
CA GLY A 155 -11.57 0.79 4.84
C GLY A 155 -11.10 -0.55 4.29
N ASP A 156 -12.00 -1.32 3.68
CA ASP A 156 -11.69 -2.59 3.00
C ASP A 156 -12.51 -2.73 1.72
N ILE A 157 -11.89 -3.16 0.60
CA ILE A 157 -12.62 -3.36 -0.66
C ILE A 157 -13.38 -4.68 -0.60
N LYS A 158 -14.72 -4.62 -0.68
CA LYS A 158 -15.60 -5.79 -0.48
C LYS A 158 -15.33 -6.99 -1.40
N SER A 159 -14.83 -6.75 -2.61
CA SER A 159 -14.69 -7.79 -3.65
C SER A 159 -13.47 -7.57 -4.56
N LEU A 160 -12.27 -7.37 -4.00
CA LEU A 160 -11.08 -7.14 -4.82
C LEU A 160 -10.67 -8.36 -5.67
N ILE A 161 -10.91 -9.58 -5.18
CA ILE A 161 -10.56 -10.83 -5.90
C ILE A 161 -11.26 -10.92 -7.26
N PRO A 162 -12.60 -10.82 -7.38
CA PRO A 162 -13.30 -10.78 -8.67
C PRO A 162 -12.80 -9.68 -9.62
N ILE A 163 -12.45 -8.50 -9.10
CA ILE A 163 -11.92 -7.42 -9.93
C ILE A 163 -10.55 -7.80 -10.51
N ASN A 164 -9.68 -8.42 -9.71
CA ASN A 164 -8.40 -8.94 -10.17
C ASN A 164 -8.52 -10.07 -11.20
N GLU A 165 -9.60 -10.86 -11.15
CA GLU A 165 -9.90 -11.88 -12.18
C GLU A 165 -10.25 -11.27 -13.54
N ILE A 166 -10.85 -10.07 -13.57
CA ILE A 166 -11.05 -9.30 -14.81
C ILE A 166 -9.68 -8.87 -15.35
N SER A 167 -8.89 -8.22 -14.50
CA SER A 167 -7.52 -7.80 -14.80
C SER A 167 -6.84 -7.30 -13.53
N HIS A 168 -5.59 -7.68 -13.30
CA HIS A 168 -4.79 -7.09 -12.22
C HIS A 168 -4.71 -5.56 -12.30
N LYS A 169 -4.73 -4.99 -13.51
CA LYS A 169 -4.76 -3.53 -13.68
C LYS A 169 -6.10 -2.91 -13.29
N ALA A 170 -7.20 -3.64 -13.46
CA ALA A 170 -8.51 -3.22 -12.94
C ALA A 170 -8.52 -3.26 -11.40
N GLY A 171 -7.87 -4.26 -10.80
CA GLY A 171 -7.66 -4.32 -9.35
C GLY A 171 -6.81 -3.15 -8.84
N ASP A 172 -5.74 -2.81 -9.54
CA ASP A 172 -4.93 -1.63 -9.23
C ASP A 172 -5.75 -0.34 -9.29
N LEU A 173 -6.57 -0.19 -10.34
CA LEU A 173 -7.49 0.93 -10.47
C LEU A 173 -8.51 0.98 -9.33
N ALA A 174 -9.03 -0.17 -8.89
CA ALA A 174 -9.94 -0.26 -7.74
C ALA A 174 -9.28 0.22 -6.45
N ILE A 175 -8.05 -0.24 -6.18
CA ILE A 175 -7.26 0.18 -5.02
C ILE A 175 -7.00 1.69 -5.07
N ILE A 176 -6.55 2.22 -6.21
CA ILE A 176 -6.30 3.66 -6.39
C ILE A 176 -7.57 4.48 -6.19
N THR A 177 -8.70 4.02 -6.73
CA THR A 177 -9.98 4.71 -6.62
C THR A 177 -10.49 4.69 -5.18
N ALA A 178 -10.37 3.55 -4.48
CA ALA A 178 -10.69 3.42 -3.07
C ALA A 178 -9.88 4.41 -2.23
N MET A 179 -8.56 4.50 -2.45
CA MET A 179 -7.73 5.49 -1.77
C MET A 179 -8.13 6.93 -2.08
N LYS A 180 -8.41 7.27 -3.35
CA LYS A 180 -8.85 8.62 -3.72
C LYS A 180 -10.14 9.02 -3.01
N ARG A 181 -11.13 8.11 -2.90
CA ARG A 181 -12.36 8.35 -2.15
C ARG A 181 -12.08 8.62 -0.67
N MET A 182 -11.18 7.84 -0.07
CA MET A 182 -10.77 8.04 1.32
C MET A 182 -10.00 9.36 1.51
N GLU A 183 -9.11 9.73 0.59
CA GLU A 183 -8.40 11.02 0.60
C GLU A 183 -9.35 12.21 0.44
N GLN A 184 -10.39 12.09 -0.40
CA GLN A 184 -11.39 13.14 -0.61
C GLN A 184 -12.28 13.35 0.62
N ALA A 185 -12.62 12.28 1.34
CA ALA A 185 -13.38 12.36 2.58
C ALA A 185 -12.53 12.86 3.75
N ALA A 186 -11.22 12.64 3.73
CA ALA A 186 -10.30 12.98 4.80
C ALA A 186 -10.06 14.50 4.95
N GLY A 187 -9.86 14.96 6.18
CA GLY A 187 -9.47 16.34 6.46
C GLY A 187 -8.07 16.71 5.99
N ALA A 188 -7.78 18.01 5.96
CA ALA A 188 -6.48 18.52 5.54
C ALA A 188 -5.31 17.96 6.36
N GLU A 189 -5.53 17.77 7.67
CA GLU A 189 -4.56 17.23 8.63
C GLU A 189 -4.68 15.72 8.83
N ASP A 190 -5.62 15.04 8.17
CA ASP A 190 -5.79 13.59 8.29
C ASP A 190 -4.75 12.83 7.46
N ILE A 191 -4.50 11.59 7.85
CA ILE A 191 -3.48 10.72 7.26
C ILE A 191 -4.14 9.41 6.79
N VAL A 192 -4.29 9.20 5.49
CA VAL A 192 -4.91 8.04 4.80
C VAL A 192 -3.89 7.04 4.27
N PHE A 193 -3.56 5.97 4.97
CA PHE A 193 -2.54 5.01 4.52
C PHE A 193 -3.12 3.64 4.20
N ARG A 194 -2.43 2.90 3.33
CA ARG A 194 -2.76 1.52 2.99
C ARG A 194 -2.01 0.57 3.92
N ILE A 195 -2.73 -0.37 4.54
CA ILE A 195 -2.15 -1.36 5.47
C ILE A 195 -2.19 -2.78 4.89
N GLY A 196 -2.90 -3.02 3.80
CA GLY A 196 -3.02 -4.35 3.22
C GLY A 196 -3.22 -4.35 1.72
N GLY A 197 -3.66 -5.49 1.17
CA GLY A 197 -3.99 -5.61 -0.26
C GLY A 197 -5.19 -4.74 -0.65
N ASP A 198 -6.22 -4.75 0.18
CA ASP A 198 -7.48 -4.05 0.03
C ASP A 198 -7.83 -3.23 1.26
N GLU A 199 -6.96 -3.22 2.26
CA GLU A 199 -7.16 -2.61 3.57
C GLU A 199 -6.47 -1.23 3.65
N PHE A 200 -7.23 -0.24 4.12
CA PHE A 200 -6.85 1.17 4.23
C PHE A 200 -7.25 1.75 5.58
N VAL A 201 -6.61 2.84 5.99
CA VAL A 201 -6.85 3.50 7.27
C VAL A 201 -6.73 5.00 7.11
N ILE A 202 -7.69 5.75 7.65
CA ILE A 202 -7.57 7.18 7.92
C ILE A 202 -7.29 7.35 9.40
N LEU A 203 -6.14 7.92 9.73
CA LEU A 203 -5.82 8.44 11.05
C LEU A 203 -6.29 9.89 11.12
N THR A 204 -7.39 10.12 11.84
CA THR A 204 -7.95 11.47 11.94
C THR A 204 -7.11 12.35 12.86
N ASN A 205 -7.09 13.66 12.59
CA ASN A 205 -6.58 14.67 13.51
C ASN A 205 -7.69 15.25 14.39
N SER A 206 -8.62 14.39 14.84
CA SER A 206 -9.78 14.82 15.63
C SER A 206 -10.06 13.83 16.75
N LYS A 207 -10.55 14.36 17.87
CA LYS A 207 -11.05 13.58 19.02
C LYS A 207 -12.58 13.41 18.98
N GLU A 208 -13.23 13.92 17.95
CA GLU A 208 -14.68 13.87 17.82
C GLU A 208 -15.11 12.67 16.99
N GLU A 209 -15.94 11.82 17.59
CA GLU A 209 -16.50 10.65 16.89
C GLU A 209 -17.37 11.06 15.70
N ASN A 210 -18.16 12.13 15.86
CA ASN A 210 -19.05 12.64 14.82
C ASN A 210 -18.29 13.02 13.54
N TYR A 211 -17.08 13.59 13.67
CA TYR A 211 -16.23 13.89 12.52
C TYR A 211 -15.81 12.62 11.77
N SER A 212 -15.46 11.58 12.51
CA SER A 212 -15.04 10.30 11.92
C SER A 212 -16.22 9.55 11.30
N ASN A 213 -17.41 9.68 11.89
CA ASN A 213 -18.65 9.19 11.31
C ASN A 213 -19.02 9.94 10.02
N SER A 214 -18.82 11.27 9.95
CA SER A 214 -19.05 12.01 8.69
C SER A 214 -18.08 11.59 7.59
N ILE A 215 -16.82 11.28 7.92
CA ILE A 215 -15.87 10.70 6.96
C ILE A 215 -16.37 9.34 6.47
N CYS A 216 -16.85 8.49 7.39
CA CYS A 216 -17.41 7.18 7.05
C CYS A 216 -18.61 7.30 6.09
N GLU A 217 -19.55 8.19 6.39
CA GLU A 217 -20.74 8.45 5.56
C GLU A 217 -20.35 8.95 4.16
N GLU A 218 -19.38 9.87 4.07
CA GLU A 218 -18.88 10.37 2.79
C GLU A 218 -18.28 9.24 1.94
N ILE A 219 -17.42 8.39 2.52
CA ILE A 219 -16.82 7.25 1.79
C ILE A 219 -17.91 6.28 1.32
N ILE A 220 -18.89 5.98 2.18
CA ILE A 220 -20.00 5.06 1.86
C ILE A 220 -20.88 5.65 0.75
N SER A 221 -21.04 6.97 0.67
CA SER A 221 -21.86 7.62 -0.37
C SER A 221 -21.37 7.32 -1.79
N HIS A 222 -20.07 7.02 -1.96
CA HIS A 222 -19.47 6.65 -3.24
C HIS A 222 -19.56 5.16 -3.57
N ASN A 223 -20.17 4.31 -2.73
CA ASN A 223 -20.19 2.85 -2.94
C ASN A 223 -20.98 2.40 -4.17
N ASP A 224 -21.90 3.22 -4.67
CA ASP A 224 -22.67 2.97 -5.89
C ASP A 224 -21.98 3.51 -7.15
N GLU A 225 -20.84 4.19 -7.01
CA GLU A 225 -20.05 4.66 -8.14
C GLU A 225 -19.13 3.52 -8.65
N PRO A 226 -19.23 3.11 -9.92
CA PRO A 226 -18.36 2.09 -10.48
C PRO A 226 -17.00 2.67 -10.90
N ILE A 227 -16.04 1.79 -11.16
CA ILE A 227 -14.85 2.09 -11.96
C ILE A 227 -15.03 1.55 -13.38
N PHE A 228 -14.36 2.16 -14.34
CA PHE A 228 -14.40 1.72 -15.74
C PHE A 228 -13.04 1.18 -16.17
N TRP A 229 -13.02 -0.06 -16.66
CA TRP A 229 -11.82 -0.69 -17.22
C TRP A 229 -12.14 -1.36 -18.56
N GLU A 230 -11.48 -0.92 -19.64
CA GLU A 230 -11.69 -1.45 -21.00
C GLU A 230 -13.18 -1.55 -21.38
N GLU A 231 -13.91 -0.44 -21.19
CA GLU A 231 -15.37 -0.31 -21.45
C GLU A 231 -16.29 -1.12 -20.53
N LYS A 232 -15.75 -1.89 -19.57
CA LYS A 232 -16.54 -2.58 -18.55
C LYS A 232 -16.76 -1.69 -17.34
N GLU A 233 -18.01 -1.61 -16.91
CA GLU A 233 -18.40 -1.06 -15.62
C GLU A 233 -18.15 -2.12 -14.53
N ILE A 234 -17.35 -1.77 -13.53
CA ILE A 234 -16.97 -2.65 -12.43
C ILE A 234 -17.44 -1.99 -11.13
N PRO A 235 -18.37 -2.61 -10.39
CA PRO A 235 -18.79 -2.10 -9.08
C PRO A 235 -17.61 -2.01 -8.12
N LEU A 236 -17.48 -0.88 -7.42
CA LEU A 236 -16.47 -0.67 -6.39
C LEU A 236 -17.13 -0.15 -5.12
N SER A 237 -17.15 -0.98 -4.09
CA SER A 237 -17.68 -0.61 -2.78
C SER A 237 -16.68 -0.94 -1.69
N LEU A 238 -16.58 -0.04 -0.72
CA LEU A 238 -15.77 -0.18 0.47
C LEU A 238 -16.66 -0.57 1.66
N TYR A 239 -16.16 -1.49 2.47
CA TYR A 239 -16.54 -1.64 3.86
C TYR A 239 -15.79 -0.59 4.67
N VAL A 240 -16.49 0.18 5.50
CA VAL A 240 -15.90 1.27 6.28
C VAL A 240 -16.31 1.14 7.74
N LYS A 241 -15.38 1.36 8.66
CA LYS A 241 -15.60 1.26 10.11
C LYS A 241 -14.82 2.32 10.87
N VAL A 242 -15.43 2.91 11.88
CA VAL A 242 -14.77 3.85 12.80
C VAL A 242 -14.38 3.12 14.08
N ILE A 243 -13.14 3.34 14.55
CA ILE A 243 -12.66 2.87 15.86
C ILE A 243 -12.01 4.01 16.64
N CYS A 244 -12.15 4.01 17.96
CA CYS A 244 -11.43 4.93 18.82
C CYS A 244 -9.99 4.42 19.04
N TYR A 245 -9.02 5.32 18.92
CA TYR A 245 -7.61 5.07 19.19
C TYR A 245 -7.14 5.94 20.36
N GLU A 246 -7.05 5.33 21.54
CA GLU A 246 -6.67 6.03 22.77
C GLU A 246 -5.18 6.42 22.81
N GLY A 247 -4.35 5.85 21.91
CA GLY A 247 -2.92 6.08 21.87
C GLY A 247 -2.18 5.35 22.99
N ARG A 248 -1.30 4.39 22.65
CA ARG A 248 -0.43 3.74 23.64
C ARG A 248 0.99 4.29 23.55
N THR A 249 1.57 4.66 24.70
CA THR A 249 2.93 5.22 24.80
C THR A 249 4.03 4.24 24.40
N ALA A 250 3.75 2.94 24.38
CA ALA A 250 4.68 1.87 24.02
C ALA A 250 4.05 0.89 23.02
N LEU A 251 3.31 1.39 22.02
CA LEU A 251 2.75 0.53 20.98
C LEU A 251 3.87 0.03 20.07
N ARG A 252 4.05 -1.28 19.92
CA ARG A 252 4.95 -1.80 18.86
C ARG A 252 4.21 -1.80 17.53
N TYR A 253 4.93 -1.60 16.42
CA TYR A 253 4.36 -1.63 15.07
C TYR A 253 3.47 -2.86 14.84
N SER A 254 3.97 -4.04 15.22
CA SER A 254 3.26 -5.30 15.07
C SER A 254 1.92 -5.32 15.82
N GLU A 255 1.85 -4.69 16.99
CA GLU A 255 0.62 -4.68 17.80
C GLU A 255 -0.43 -3.76 17.19
N PHE A 256 -0.02 -2.59 16.69
CA PHE A 256 -0.93 -1.68 16.00
C PHE A 256 -1.50 -2.31 14.74
N PHE A 257 -0.63 -2.90 13.93
CA PHE A 257 -1.03 -3.55 12.69
C PHE A 257 -1.97 -4.73 12.93
N THR A 258 -1.63 -5.61 13.89
CA THR A 258 -2.50 -6.72 14.27
C THR A 258 -3.84 -6.26 14.81
N MET A 259 -3.87 -5.16 15.58
CA MET A 259 -5.13 -4.55 16.03
C MET A 259 -6.01 -4.16 14.83
N LEU A 260 -5.46 -3.41 13.87
CA LEU A 260 -6.21 -2.96 12.69
C LEU A 260 -6.76 -4.13 11.85
N GLN A 261 -5.93 -5.16 11.62
CA GLN A 261 -6.36 -6.32 10.85
C GLN A 261 -7.42 -7.16 11.57
N ASN A 262 -7.37 -7.24 12.90
CA ASN A 262 -8.42 -7.93 13.66
C ASN A 262 -9.77 -7.19 13.52
N GLU A 263 -9.74 -5.86 13.53
CA GLU A 263 -10.94 -5.02 13.34
C GLU A 263 -11.53 -5.10 11.92
N LEU A 264 -10.72 -5.49 10.94
CA LEU A 264 -11.09 -5.70 9.53
C LEU A 264 -11.28 -7.20 9.16
N SER A 265 -11.22 -8.12 10.11
CA SER A 265 -11.29 -9.56 9.82
C SER A 265 -12.66 -10.03 9.32
N GLU A 266 -12.67 -11.03 8.44
CA GLU A 266 -13.88 -11.65 7.88
C GLU A 266 -14.86 -12.20 8.94
N GLU A 267 -14.33 -12.67 10.07
CA GLU A 267 -15.13 -13.15 11.19
C GLU A 267 -15.93 -12.00 11.84
N TYR A 268 -15.33 -10.83 11.93
CA TYR A 268 -16.01 -9.62 12.42
C TYR A 268 -17.03 -9.08 11.42
N LYS A 269 -16.68 -9.08 10.11
CA LYS A 269 -17.59 -8.64 9.03
C LYS A 269 -18.89 -9.47 9.02
N ARG A 270 -18.81 -10.80 9.23
CA ARG A 270 -19.98 -11.71 9.26
C ARG A 270 -20.86 -11.60 10.50
N GLN A 271 -20.35 -11.12 11.62
CA GLN A 271 -21.11 -11.06 12.88
C GLN A 271 -21.89 -9.76 13.06
N ASN A 272 -21.54 -8.71 12.31
CA ASN A 272 -22.08 -7.36 12.51
C ASN A 272 -22.85 -6.82 11.30
N PHE A 273 -22.94 -7.60 10.20
CA PHE A 273 -23.60 -7.26 8.93
C PHE A 273 -24.15 -8.52 8.28
#